data_AF-A0AAN9R8V8-F1
#
_entry.id   AF-A0AAN9R8V8-F1
#
_cell.length_a   1.000
_cell.length_b   1.000
_cell.length_c   1.000
_cell.angle_alpha   90.00
_cell.angle_beta   90.00
_cell.angle_gamma   90.00
#
_symmetry.space_group_name_H-M   'P 1'
#
loop_
_entity.id
_entity.type
_entity.pdbx_description
1 polymer ?
#
loop_
_entity_poly.entity_id
_entity_poly.type
_entity_poly.pdbx_seq_one_letter_code
_entity_poly.pdbx_strand_id
1 'polypeptide(L)'
;MEKTNLFGRFDVVSDDSDHQFLRSNNGHCFSNSKSEVYKAIMREWKTLEQNLPESIYVRVYERRIDLMRAVIVGAAGTPYHDGLFFFDIAFPSDYPKHPPLLHFHSFGLRVNSNLYTNGRVCLSLLNTWIGNKREKWDPCESTLLQVLLSIQGLVLNEKPFFNEPGYERERFVVLQSKSRAYNDLVFALT
;
A
#
# COMPACT_ATOMS: atom_id res chain seq x y z
N MET A 1 -27.10 15.84 -20.96
CA MET A 1 -25.74 15.86 -20.41
C MET A 1 -25.50 14.50 -19.79
N GLU A 2 -24.78 13.63 -20.49
CA GLU A 2 -24.28 12.38 -19.90
C GLU A 2 -23.43 12.75 -18.69
N LYS A 3 -23.69 12.12 -17.54
CA LYS A 3 -22.74 12.15 -16.42
C LYS A 3 -21.46 11.52 -16.97
N THR A 4 -20.43 12.32 -17.21
CA THR A 4 -19.08 11.80 -17.36
C THR A 4 -18.85 10.88 -16.17
N ASN A 5 -18.67 9.59 -16.43
CA ASN A 5 -18.29 8.60 -15.42
C ASN A 5 -16.94 9.05 -14.87
N LEU A 6 -16.97 9.88 -13.81
CA LEU A 6 -15.77 10.30 -13.13
C LEU A 6 -15.16 9.04 -12.52
N PHE A 7 -13.89 8.79 -12.81
CA PHE A 7 -13.15 7.71 -12.17
C PHE A 7 -13.03 8.03 -10.67
N GLY A 8 -13.79 7.32 -9.84
CA GLY A 8 -13.86 7.58 -8.40
C GLY A 8 -12.57 7.18 -7.70
N ARG A 9 -12.19 7.90 -6.64
CA ARG A 9 -11.06 7.47 -5.80
C ARG A 9 -11.36 6.20 -5.04
N PHE A 10 -12.62 5.93 -4.73
CA PHE A 10 -13.07 4.67 -4.16
C PHE A 10 -14.22 4.17 -5.00
N ASP A 11 -14.07 3.00 -5.62
CA ASP A 11 -15.11 2.37 -6.45
C ASP A 11 -15.21 0.88 -6.15
N VAL A 12 -16.42 0.35 -6.32
CA VAL A 12 -16.71 -1.09 -6.20
C VAL A 12 -16.67 -1.71 -7.60
N VAL A 13 -15.98 -2.85 -7.74
CA VAL A 13 -15.82 -3.58 -9.01
C VAL A 13 -16.15 -5.06 -8.85
N SER A 14 -16.47 -5.73 -9.96
CA SER A 14 -16.93 -7.13 -9.95
C SER A 14 -15.84 -8.16 -10.23
N ASP A 15 -14.79 -7.79 -10.97
CA ASP A 15 -13.74 -8.72 -11.43
C ASP A 15 -12.51 -8.67 -10.53
N ASP A 16 -12.27 -9.77 -9.80
CA ASP A 16 -11.11 -10.01 -8.93
C ASP A 16 -10.16 -11.09 -9.50
N SER A 17 -10.31 -11.47 -10.77
CA SER A 17 -9.65 -12.65 -11.35
C SER A 17 -8.12 -12.56 -11.42
N ASP A 18 -7.57 -11.35 -11.49
CA ASP A 18 -6.13 -11.07 -11.53
C ASP A 18 -5.52 -10.78 -10.15
N HIS A 19 -6.33 -10.82 -9.09
CA HIS A 19 -5.89 -10.41 -7.77
C HIS A 19 -4.93 -11.42 -7.15
N GLN A 20 -3.78 -10.95 -6.65
CA GLN A 20 -2.71 -11.78 -6.08
C GLN A 20 -3.22 -12.71 -4.97
N PHE A 21 -4.19 -12.23 -4.19
CA PHE A 21 -4.75 -12.96 -3.05
C PHE A 21 -6.07 -13.67 -3.36
N LEU A 22 -6.43 -13.91 -4.63
CA LEU A 22 -7.68 -14.55 -5.00
C LEU A 22 -7.92 -15.89 -4.26
N ARG A 23 -6.85 -16.65 -4.01
CA ARG A 23 -6.88 -17.96 -3.31
C ARG A 23 -6.75 -17.88 -1.78
N SER A 24 -6.63 -16.68 -1.19
CA SER A 24 -6.58 -16.51 0.26
C SER A 24 -7.89 -16.92 0.93
N ASN A 25 -7.85 -17.18 2.23
CA ASN A 25 -9.04 -17.48 3.06
C ASN A 25 -9.92 -18.63 2.51
N ASN A 26 -9.36 -19.54 1.71
CA ASN A 26 -10.08 -20.60 0.98
C ASN A 26 -11.26 -20.07 0.13
N GLY A 27 -11.17 -18.84 -0.38
CA GLY A 27 -12.24 -18.19 -1.15
C GLY A 27 -13.43 -17.71 -0.30
N HIS A 28 -13.30 -17.72 1.03
CA HIS A 28 -14.36 -17.22 1.91
C HIS A 28 -14.62 -15.74 1.66
N CYS A 29 -15.89 -15.40 1.43
CA CYS A 29 -16.32 -14.06 1.01
C CYS A 29 -16.69 -13.13 2.18
N PHE A 30 -16.55 -13.60 3.42
CA PHE A 30 -16.83 -12.87 4.66
C PHE A 30 -18.23 -12.25 4.77
N SER A 31 -19.23 -12.76 4.05
CA SER A 31 -20.57 -12.15 3.92
C SER A 31 -21.44 -12.10 5.18
N ASN A 32 -21.01 -12.69 6.31
CA ASN A 32 -21.77 -12.67 7.55
C ASN A 32 -21.65 -11.31 8.26
N SER A 33 -22.67 -10.46 8.13
CA SER A 33 -22.72 -9.13 8.73
C SER A 33 -22.62 -9.09 10.26
N LYS A 34 -22.85 -10.22 10.94
CA LYS A 34 -22.68 -10.34 12.40
C LYS A 34 -21.23 -10.58 12.81
N SER A 35 -20.34 -10.97 11.89
CA SER A 35 -18.93 -11.22 12.16
C SER A 35 -18.19 -9.92 12.51
N GLU A 36 -17.33 -9.98 13.52
CA GLU A 36 -16.44 -8.86 13.88
C GLU A 36 -15.47 -8.51 12.75
N VAL A 37 -15.03 -9.51 11.97
CA VAL A 37 -14.18 -9.32 10.79
C VAL A 37 -14.92 -8.51 9.72
N TYR A 38 -16.18 -8.87 9.43
CA TYR A 38 -17.01 -8.12 8.47
C TYR A 38 -17.17 -6.66 8.91
N LYS A 39 -17.53 -6.44 10.18
CA LYS A 39 -17.70 -5.09 10.73
C LYS A 39 -16.40 -4.29 10.69
N ALA A 40 -15.25 -4.93 10.93
CA ALA A 40 -13.95 -4.27 10.83
C ALA A 40 -13.63 -3.87 9.38
N ILE A 41 -13.82 -4.77 8.41
CA ILE A 41 -13.61 -4.46 6.99
C ILE A 41 -14.55 -3.34 6.51
N MET A 42 -15.82 -3.37 6.87
CA MET A 42 -16.77 -2.30 6.50
C MET A 42 -16.40 -0.93 7.11
N ARG A 43 -15.77 -0.92 8.30
CA ARG A 43 -15.20 0.32 8.87
C ARG A 43 -14.01 0.83 8.05
N GLU A 44 -13.17 -0.06 7.51
CA GLU A 44 -12.10 0.34 6.58
C GLU A 44 -12.67 0.94 5.30
N TRP A 45 -13.66 0.28 4.68
CA TRP A 45 -14.32 0.78 3.46
C TRP A 45 -14.83 2.21 3.65
N LYS A 46 -15.57 2.44 4.74
CA LYS A 46 -16.11 3.76 5.08
C LYS A 46 -15.00 4.79 5.31
N THR A 47 -13.94 4.41 6.02
CA THR A 47 -12.81 5.31 6.28
C THR A 47 -12.13 5.71 4.97
N LEU A 48 -11.90 4.78 4.05
CA LEU A 48 -11.26 5.02 2.76
C LEU A 48 -12.16 5.86 1.84
N GLU A 49 -13.42 5.51 1.69
CA GLU A 49 -14.39 6.26 0.87
C GLU A 49 -14.43 7.75 1.24
N GLN A 50 -14.30 8.06 2.54
CA GLN A 50 -14.41 9.42 3.06
C GLN A 50 -13.08 10.20 3.09
N ASN A 51 -11.95 9.52 3.28
CA ASN A 51 -10.69 10.17 3.69
C ASN A 51 -9.49 9.89 2.77
N LEU A 52 -9.70 9.26 1.61
CA LEU A 52 -8.61 9.04 0.65
C LEU A 52 -8.01 10.37 0.14
N PRO A 53 -6.67 10.54 0.15
CA PRO A 53 -6.00 11.64 -0.54
C PRO A 53 -6.29 11.64 -2.04
N GLU A 54 -6.06 12.77 -2.72
CA GLU A 54 -6.29 12.90 -4.17
C GLU A 54 -5.42 11.98 -5.03
N SER A 55 -4.25 11.60 -4.51
CA SER A 55 -3.28 10.75 -5.18
C SER A 55 -3.41 9.26 -4.85
N ILE A 56 -4.46 8.85 -4.14
CA ILE A 56 -4.69 7.43 -3.80
C ILE A 56 -6.07 7.00 -4.29
N TYR A 57 -6.08 5.91 -5.06
CA TYR A 57 -7.27 5.27 -5.60
C TYR A 57 -7.38 3.86 -5.02
N VAL A 58 -8.60 3.43 -4.71
CA VAL A 58 -8.89 2.12 -4.16
C VAL A 58 -10.06 1.50 -4.92
N ARG A 59 -9.91 0.22 -5.24
CA ARG A 59 -10.96 -0.64 -5.77
C ARG A 59 -11.24 -1.73 -4.76
N VAL A 60 -12.52 -1.95 -4.50
CA VAL A 60 -13.01 -3.02 -3.62
C VAL A 60 -13.91 -3.95 -4.42
N TYR A 61 -14.02 -5.20 -4.00
CA TYR A 61 -14.70 -6.22 -4.79
C TYR A 61 -16.05 -6.62 -4.19
N GLU A 62 -17.10 -6.65 -5.02
CA GLU A 62 -18.48 -6.96 -4.59
C GLU A 62 -18.58 -8.30 -3.86
N ARG A 63 -17.86 -9.30 -4.36
CA ARG A 63 -17.93 -10.69 -3.89
C ARG A 63 -16.92 -10.99 -2.79
N ARG A 64 -15.76 -10.34 -2.83
CA ARG A 64 -14.63 -10.59 -1.94
C ARG A 64 -14.32 -9.33 -1.18
N ILE A 65 -15.12 -9.04 -0.16
CA ILE A 65 -14.96 -7.81 0.64
C ILE A 65 -13.61 -7.75 1.36
N ASP A 66 -12.98 -8.90 1.57
CA ASP A 66 -11.67 -9.06 2.16
C ASP A 66 -10.53 -8.68 1.22
N LEU A 67 -10.80 -8.42 -0.07
CA LEU A 67 -9.82 -8.02 -1.06
C LEU A 67 -10.00 -6.54 -1.44
N MET A 68 -8.88 -5.88 -1.72
CA MET A 68 -8.86 -4.53 -2.27
C MET A 68 -7.63 -4.34 -3.16
N ARG A 69 -7.70 -3.46 -4.15
CA ARG A 69 -6.53 -2.96 -4.88
C ARG A 69 -6.38 -1.48 -4.66
N ALA A 70 -5.20 -1.03 -4.24
CA ALA A 70 -4.86 0.38 -4.14
C ALA A 70 -3.88 0.78 -5.24
N VAL A 71 -4.00 2.02 -5.71
CA VAL A 71 -3.03 2.68 -6.58
C VAL A 71 -2.62 3.96 -5.90
N ILE A 72 -1.31 4.16 -5.74
CA ILE A 72 -0.74 5.41 -5.24
C ILE A 72 -0.03 6.09 -6.40
N VAL A 73 -0.41 7.33 -6.69
CA VAL A 73 0.30 8.19 -7.64
C VAL A 73 1.48 8.82 -6.91
N GLY A 74 2.68 8.67 -7.46
CA GLY A 74 3.89 9.23 -6.85
C GLY A 74 3.85 10.76 -6.85
N ALA A 75 4.25 11.34 -5.72
CA ALA A 75 4.11 12.78 -5.48
C ALA A 75 5.17 13.59 -6.25
N ALA A 76 4.79 14.82 -6.62
CA ALA A 76 5.71 15.80 -7.17
C ALA A 76 6.91 16.04 -6.23
N GLY A 77 8.11 16.19 -6.81
CA GLY A 77 9.35 16.37 -6.06
C GLY A 77 9.97 15.06 -5.54
N THR A 78 9.34 13.91 -5.78
CA THR A 78 9.95 12.59 -5.53
C THR A 78 10.42 11.98 -6.85
N PRO A 79 11.35 11.01 -6.85
CA PRO A 79 11.71 10.30 -8.07
C PRO A 79 10.56 9.42 -8.61
N TYR A 80 9.41 9.39 -7.94
CA TYR A 80 8.23 8.62 -8.30
C TYR A 80 7.14 9.45 -9.00
N HIS A 81 7.37 10.75 -9.21
CA HIS A 81 6.38 11.72 -9.71
C HIS A 81 5.58 11.18 -10.89
N ASP A 82 4.24 11.21 -10.77
CA ASP A 82 3.24 10.76 -11.75
C ASP A 82 3.26 9.24 -12.06
N GLY A 83 4.20 8.49 -11.49
CA GLY A 83 4.24 7.04 -11.56
C GLY A 83 3.06 6.40 -10.79
N LEU A 84 2.57 5.27 -11.29
CA LEU A 84 1.46 4.53 -10.70
C LEU A 84 1.95 3.26 -10.00
N PHE A 85 1.74 3.18 -8.68
CA PHE A 85 2.19 2.05 -7.86
C PHE A 85 0.98 1.25 -7.38
N PHE A 86 0.84 0.01 -7.89
CA PHE A 86 -0.30 -0.85 -7.61
C PHE A 86 -0.02 -1.81 -6.45
N PHE A 87 -1.00 -1.96 -5.57
CA PHE A 87 -0.95 -2.84 -4.40
C PHE A 87 -2.21 -3.67 -4.30
N ASP A 88 -2.07 -4.99 -4.32
CA ASP A 88 -3.14 -5.90 -3.91
C ASP A 88 -3.13 -6.04 -2.40
N ILE A 89 -4.31 -6.05 -1.80
CA ILE A 89 -4.52 -6.03 -0.36
C ILE A 89 -5.50 -7.13 0.01
N ALA A 90 -5.21 -7.89 1.06
CA ALA A 90 -6.13 -8.89 1.61
C ALA A 90 -6.21 -8.82 3.13
N PHE A 91 -7.43 -8.77 3.66
CA PHE A 91 -7.68 -8.88 5.09
C PHE A 91 -7.65 -10.36 5.51
N PRO A 92 -6.87 -10.74 6.54
CA PRO A 92 -6.85 -12.10 7.03
C PRO A 92 -8.17 -12.47 7.73
N SER A 93 -8.41 -13.77 7.91
CA SER A 93 -9.63 -14.27 8.57
C SER A 93 -9.79 -13.88 10.04
N ASP A 94 -8.75 -13.33 10.65
CA ASP A 94 -8.75 -12.84 12.02
C ASP A 94 -8.51 -11.33 12.13
N TYR A 95 -8.69 -10.57 11.04
CA TYR A 95 -8.68 -9.12 11.06
C TYR A 95 -9.69 -8.54 12.09
N PRO A 96 -9.34 -7.52 12.90
CA PRO A 96 -8.12 -6.71 12.88
C PRO A 96 -7.00 -7.20 13.80
N LYS A 97 -7.03 -8.44 14.31
CA LYS A 97 -5.98 -8.96 15.21
C LYS A 97 -4.60 -8.93 14.55
N HIS A 98 -4.55 -9.19 13.24
CA HIS A 98 -3.36 -9.08 12.41
C HIS A 98 -3.57 -8.05 11.30
N PRO A 99 -2.47 -7.42 10.81
CA PRO A 99 -2.54 -6.44 9.74
C PRO A 99 -3.04 -7.05 8.42
N PRO A 100 -3.50 -6.22 7.47
CA PRO A 100 -3.75 -6.67 6.12
C PRO A 100 -2.45 -7.16 5.45
N LEU A 101 -2.59 -8.10 4.52
CA LEU A 101 -1.52 -8.55 3.63
C LEU A 101 -1.46 -7.61 2.43
N LEU A 102 -0.25 -7.19 2.04
CA LEU A 102 -0.02 -6.35 0.86
C LEU A 102 0.90 -7.04 -0.13
N HIS A 103 0.62 -6.85 -1.42
CA HIS A 103 1.49 -7.25 -2.51
C HIS A 103 1.67 -6.09 -3.49
N PHE A 104 2.90 -5.64 -3.67
CA PHE A 104 3.27 -4.64 -4.66
C PHE A 104 3.46 -5.27 -6.04
N HIS A 105 2.78 -4.74 -7.06
CA HIS A 105 3.02 -5.14 -8.44
C HIS A 105 4.28 -4.47 -8.96
N SER A 106 5.41 -5.19 -8.88
CA SER A 106 6.73 -4.65 -9.22
C SER A 106 6.98 -4.52 -10.72
N PHE A 107 6.30 -5.33 -11.54
CA PHE A 107 6.60 -5.51 -12.96
C PHE A 107 8.08 -5.83 -13.24
N GLY A 108 8.75 -6.49 -12.29
CA GLY A 108 10.18 -6.82 -12.37
C GLY A 108 11.14 -5.72 -11.93
N LEU A 109 10.63 -4.56 -11.49
CA LEU A 109 11.44 -3.39 -11.15
C LEU A 109 11.74 -3.31 -9.64
N ARG A 110 12.96 -2.87 -9.30
CA ARG A 110 13.34 -2.56 -7.91
C ARG A 110 13.42 -1.05 -7.70
N VAL A 111 12.28 -0.46 -7.37
CA VAL A 111 12.10 1.00 -7.27
C VAL A 111 12.29 1.56 -5.85
N ASN A 112 12.32 0.71 -4.83
CA ASN A 112 12.57 1.10 -3.44
C ASN A 112 13.14 -0.08 -2.62
N SER A 113 13.90 0.17 -1.56
CA SER A 113 14.38 -0.90 -0.66
C SER A 113 13.21 -1.61 0.06
N ASN A 114 12.14 -0.89 0.40
CA ASN A 114 10.94 -1.45 1.02
C ASN A 114 9.98 -2.15 0.04
N LEU A 115 10.16 -1.97 -1.27
CA LEU A 115 9.30 -2.54 -2.32
C LEU A 115 10.10 -3.58 -3.13
N TYR A 116 9.90 -4.85 -2.82
CA TYR A 116 10.69 -5.93 -3.41
C TYR A 116 10.14 -6.32 -4.78
N THR A 117 11.01 -6.84 -5.65
CA THR A 117 10.63 -7.34 -6.97
C THR A 117 9.66 -8.52 -6.92
N ASN A 118 9.63 -9.28 -5.83
CA ASN A 118 8.65 -10.34 -5.59
C ASN A 118 7.32 -9.83 -4.98
N GLY A 119 7.16 -8.51 -4.87
CA GLY A 119 5.99 -7.82 -4.36
C GLY A 119 5.88 -7.72 -2.84
N ARG A 120 6.88 -8.17 -2.08
CA ARG A 120 6.91 -7.92 -0.63
C ARG A 120 7.01 -6.42 -0.34
N VAL A 121 6.18 -5.94 0.58
CA VAL A 121 6.20 -4.57 1.11
C VAL A 121 6.70 -4.59 2.56
N CYS A 122 7.73 -3.80 2.86
CA CYS A 122 8.33 -3.70 4.19
C CYS A 122 7.86 -2.44 4.91
N LEU A 123 6.98 -2.61 5.90
CA LEU A 123 6.53 -1.57 6.84
C LEU A 123 6.37 -2.18 8.23
N SER A 124 6.71 -1.40 9.26
CA SER A 124 6.49 -1.80 10.66
C SER A 124 5.02 -2.03 10.97
N LEU A 125 4.12 -1.20 10.42
CA LEU A 125 2.66 -1.34 10.54
C LEU A 125 2.13 -2.64 9.94
N LEU A 126 2.86 -3.25 9.00
CA LEU A 126 2.53 -4.55 8.42
C LEU A 126 3.24 -5.71 9.11
N ASN A 127 3.98 -5.43 10.18
CA ASN A 127 4.87 -6.38 10.85
C ASN A 127 5.91 -7.02 9.91
N THR A 128 6.21 -6.39 8.77
CA THR A 128 7.20 -6.89 7.79
C THR A 128 8.54 -6.19 7.89
N TRP A 129 8.65 -5.17 8.74
CA TRP A 129 9.87 -4.43 9.06
C TRP A 129 10.02 -4.18 10.56
N ILE A 130 11.23 -3.83 10.99
CA ILE A 130 11.51 -3.44 12.36
C ILE A 130 10.82 -2.11 12.70
N GLY A 131 10.39 -1.96 13.94
CA GLY A 131 9.74 -0.77 14.46
C GLY A 131 9.47 -0.91 15.95
N ASN A 132 9.32 0.22 16.64
CA ASN A 132 8.93 0.26 18.03
C ASN A 132 7.46 -0.13 18.22
N LYS A 133 7.01 -0.31 19.47
CA LYS A 133 5.65 -0.77 19.77
C LYS A 133 4.55 0.10 19.15
N ARG A 134 4.76 1.42 19.04
CA ARG A 134 3.77 2.37 18.49
C ARG A 134 3.78 2.41 16.96
N GLU A 135 4.82 1.91 16.33
CA GLU A 135 4.97 1.84 14.87
C GLU A 135 4.46 0.51 14.29
N LYS A 136 4.16 -0.46 15.15
CA LYS A 136 3.61 -1.76 14.76
C LYS A 136 2.09 -1.73 14.75
N TRP A 137 1.50 -2.71 14.07
CA TRP A 137 0.06 -2.89 14.00
C TRP A 137 -0.57 -2.95 15.40
N ASP A 138 -1.55 -2.09 15.63
CA ASP A 138 -2.44 -2.10 16.79
C ASP A 138 -3.86 -2.42 16.33
N PRO A 139 -4.45 -3.57 16.73
CA PRO A 139 -5.80 -3.97 16.33
C PRO A 139 -6.92 -2.98 16.66
N CYS A 140 -6.69 -2.08 17.62
CA CYS A 140 -7.68 -1.11 18.07
C CYS A 140 -7.56 0.23 17.33
N GLU A 141 -6.33 0.62 16.95
CA GLU A 141 -6.02 1.99 16.48
C GLU A 141 -5.55 2.04 15.02
N SER A 142 -4.98 0.94 14.50
CA SER A 142 -4.41 0.91 13.15
C SER A 142 -5.48 0.75 12.08
N THR A 143 -5.27 1.39 10.94
CA THR A 143 -6.18 1.38 9.78
C THR A 143 -5.42 1.14 8.48
N LEU A 144 -6.13 0.68 7.44
CA LEU A 144 -5.53 0.55 6.12
C LEU A 144 -5.15 1.93 5.53
N LEU A 145 -5.91 2.98 5.85
CA LEU A 145 -5.56 4.35 5.43
C LEU A 145 -4.17 4.77 5.95
N GLN A 146 -3.85 4.49 7.22
CA GLN A 146 -2.51 4.77 7.77
C GLN A 146 -1.42 3.98 7.06
N VAL A 147 -1.69 2.73 6.66
CA VAL A 147 -0.75 1.92 5.86
C VAL A 147 -0.49 2.59 4.51
N LEU A 148 -1.53 2.97 3.77
CA LEU A 148 -1.40 3.62 2.46
C LEU A 148 -0.67 4.97 2.56
N LEU A 149 -0.99 5.78 3.58
CA LEU A 149 -0.29 7.03 3.86
C LEU A 149 1.17 6.79 4.26
N SER A 150 1.47 5.71 4.97
CA SER A 150 2.85 5.34 5.31
C SER A 150 3.64 4.94 4.07
N ILE A 151 3.05 4.23 3.10
CA ILE A 151 3.70 3.94 1.82
C ILE A 151 3.99 5.26 1.09
N GLN A 152 2.98 6.13 0.95
CA GLN A 152 3.15 7.41 0.27
C GLN A 152 4.23 8.29 0.93
N GLY A 153 4.20 8.45 2.25
CA GLY A 153 5.07 9.40 2.96
C GLY A 153 6.44 8.85 3.35
N LEU A 154 6.55 7.56 3.68
CA LEU A 154 7.79 6.96 4.18
C LEU A 154 8.51 6.16 3.10
N VAL A 155 7.78 5.53 2.16
CA VAL A 155 8.39 4.69 1.13
C VAL A 155 8.64 5.51 -0.14
N LEU A 156 7.59 6.13 -0.68
CA LEU A 156 7.63 6.89 -1.94
C LEU A 156 8.05 8.37 -1.71
N ASN A 157 9.12 8.59 -0.96
CA ASN A 157 9.56 9.92 -0.53
C ASN A 157 10.62 10.56 -1.48
N GLU A 158 11.09 11.78 -1.16
CA GLU A 158 12.07 12.54 -1.96
C GLU A 158 13.45 11.86 -2.06
N LYS A 159 13.89 11.14 -1.02
CA LYS A 159 15.23 10.55 -0.92
C LYS A 159 15.17 9.07 -0.51
N PRO A 160 14.55 8.21 -1.34
CA PRO A 160 14.30 6.81 -1.02
C PRO A 160 15.56 5.97 -0.83
N PHE A 161 16.72 6.45 -1.31
CA PHE A 161 18.02 5.83 -1.03
C PHE A 161 18.24 5.61 0.48
N PHE A 162 17.81 6.56 1.32
CA PHE A 162 17.99 6.48 2.78
C PHE A 162 16.96 5.59 3.50
N ASN A 163 16.04 4.96 2.78
CA ASN A 163 15.13 4.00 3.38
C ASN A 163 15.85 2.70 3.80
N GLU A 164 16.96 2.37 3.14
CA GLU A 164 17.83 1.27 3.56
C GLU A 164 18.66 1.71 4.79
N PRO A 165 18.73 0.90 5.86
CA PRO A 165 19.61 1.16 7.00
C PRO A 165 21.10 0.95 6.65
N GLY A 166 22.01 1.42 7.51
CA GLY A 166 23.43 1.04 7.44
C GLY A 166 24.39 2.07 6.83
N TYR A 167 23.97 3.32 6.70
CA TYR A 167 24.80 4.40 6.12
C TYR A 167 25.62 5.19 7.15
N GLU A 168 25.64 4.78 8.42
CA GLU A 168 26.17 5.59 9.55
C GLU A 168 27.67 5.88 9.44
N ARG A 169 28.42 5.05 8.70
CA ARG A 169 29.87 5.15 8.56
C ARG A 169 30.31 5.89 7.29
N GLU A 170 29.39 6.24 6.40
CA GLU A 170 29.71 6.89 5.13
C GLU A 170 29.76 8.42 5.24
N ARG A 171 30.62 9.06 4.45
CA ARG A 171 30.70 10.53 4.41
C ARG A 171 29.44 11.10 3.75
N PHE A 172 28.86 12.14 4.36
CA PHE A 172 27.63 12.78 3.89
C PHE A 172 27.64 13.19 2.40
N VAL A 173 28.76 13.74 1.91
CA VAL A 173 28.90 14.13 0.49
C VAL A 173 28.78 12.92 -0.45
N VAL A 174 29.33 11.76 -0.06
CA VAL A 174 29.24 10.52 -0.83
C VAL A 174 27.79 10.02 -0.83
N LEU A 175 27.14 10.03 0.33
CA LEU A 175 25.74 9.63 0.47
C LEU A 175 24.80 10.50 -0.37
N GLN A 176 25.01 11.81 -0.39
CA GLN A 176 24.24 12.72 -1.25
C GLN A 176 24.41 12.39 -2.73
N SER A 177 25.63 12.07 -3.17
CA SER A 177 25.88 11.68 -4.56
C SER A 177 25.19 10.36 -4.92
N LYS A 178 25.26 9.37 -4.03
CA LYS A 178 24.56 8.07 -4.20
C LYS A 178 23.05 8.25 -4.23
N SER A 179 22.50 9.07 -3.33
CA SER A 179 21.08 9.37 -3.29
C SER A 179 20.58 10.04 -4.57
N ARG A 180 21.33 10.99 -5.16
CA ARG A 180 20.98 11.60 -6.45
C ARG A 180 20.98 10.57 -7.57
N ALA A 181 22.04 9.77 -7.68
CA ALA A 181 22.12 8.72 -8.69
C ALA A 181 21.00 7.68 -8.55
N TYR A 182 20.60 7.36 -7.31
CA TYR A 182 19.46 6.49 -7.05
C TYR A 182 18.14 7.13 -7.52
N ASN A 183 17.92 8.42 -7.25
CA ASN A 183 16.75 9.15 -7.70
C ASN A 183 16.66 9.19 -9.24
N ASP A 184 17.77 9.47 -9.92
CA ASP A 184 17.82 9.50 -11.39
C ASP A 184 17.48 8.12 -11.98
N LEU A 185 17.99 7.05 -11.37
CA LEU A 185 17.68 5.68 -11.78
C LEU A 185 16.19 5.36 -11.55
N VAL A 186 15.65 5.67 -10.38
CA VAL A 186 14.24 5.38 -10.06
C VAL A 186 13.31 6.16 -10.98
N PHE A 187 13.58 7.44 -11.22
CA PHE A 187 12.80 8.27 -12.13
C PHE A 187 12.81 7.74 -13.57
N ALA A 188 13.91 7.13 -14.01
CA ALA A 188 13.97 6.49 -15.33
C ALA A 188 13.20 5.16 -15.41
N LEU A 189 12.87 4.54 -14.27
CA LEU A 189 12.17 3.26 -14.19
C LEU A 189 10.65 3.41 -14.00
N THR A 190 10.17 4.57 -13.56
CA THR A 190 8.78 4.82 -13.15
C THR A 190 8.08 5.77 -14.10
#